data_AF-T1CXK8-F1
#
_entry.id   AF-T1CXK8-F1
#
_cell.length_a   1.000
_cell.length_b   1.000
_cell.length_c   1.000
_cell.angle_alpha   90.00
_cell.angle_beta   90.00
_cell.angle_gamma   90.00
#
_symmetry.space_group_name_H-M   'P 1'
#
loop_
_entity.id
_entity.type
_entity.pdbx_description
1 polymer ?
#
loop_
_entity_poly.entity_id
_entity_poly.type
_entity_poly.pdbx_seq_one_letter_code
_entity_poly.pdbx_strand_id
1 'polypeptide(L)'
;LGDSKLDVDRRNISQEWARDPKRVMEYCEHDADLAFRILQRLRTVERAADLATVAQLPLEEGLNGRTSQFIDALLVPRADRQGVGVPPNHMG
;
A
#
# COMPACT_ATOMS: atom_id res chain seq x y z
N LEU A 1 -3.60 1.69 -19.04
CA LEU A 1 -4.59 0.60 -18.89
C LEU A 1 -5.91 1.18 -19.40
N GLY A 2 -6.18 1.01 -20.68
CA GLY A 2 -7.35 1.58 -21.38
C GLY A 2 -8.51 0.60 -21.41
N ASP A 3 -8.79 -0.06 -20.28
CA ASP A 3 -9.85 -1.07 -20.20
C ASP A 3 -11.21 -0.37 -20.13
N SER A 4 -12.14 -0.83 -20.96
CA SER A 4 -13.53 -0.37 -20.95
C SER A 4 -14.18 -0.69 -19.61
N LYS A 5 -14.69 0.33 -18.93
CA LYS A 5 -15.35 0.20 -17.63
C LYS A 5 -16.56 -0.71 -17.79
N LEU A 6 -16.57 -1.85 -17.10
CA LEU A 6 -17.79 -2.64 -16.93
C LEU A 6 -18.82 -1.74 -16.22
N ASP A 7 -19.97 -1.52 -16.88
CA ASP A 7 -21.01 -0.61 -16.43
C ASP A 7 -21.88 -1.28 -15.37
N VAL A 8 -21.37 -1.30 -14.13
CA VAL A 8 -22.10 -1.69 -12.92
C VAL A 8 -22.22 -0.45 -12.03
N ASP A 9 -23.44 -0.12 -11.61
CA ASP A 9 -23.64 0.99 -10.67
C ASP A 9 -23.17 0.59 -9.27
N ARG A 10 -21.91 0.92 -9.00
CA ARG A 10 -21.22 0.64 -7.72
C ARG A 10 -21.99 1.15 -6.50
N ARG A 11 -22.80 2.21 -6.65
CA ARG A 11 -23.56 2.81 -5.55
C ARG A 11 -24.82 2.00 -5.20
N ASN A 12 -25.30 1.17 -6.12
CA ASN A 12 -26.50 0.35 -5.98
C ASN A 12 -26.20 -1.14 -6.17
N ILE A 13 -25.03 -1.59 -5.70
CA ILE A 13 -24.50 -2.95 -5.95
C ILE A 13 -25.46 -4.06 -5.49
N SER A 14 -26.23 -3.84 -4.43
CA SER A 14 -27.21 -4.82 -3.93
C SER A 14 -28.37 -5.03 -4.91
N GLN A 15 -28.79 -3.97 -5.62
CA GLN A 15 -29.83 -4.07 -6.64
C GLN A 15 -29.29 -4.73 -7.92
N GLU A 16 -28.07 -4.37 -8.32
CA GLU A 16 -27.37 -5.02 -9.43
C GLU A 16 -27.15 -6.52 -9.15
N TRP A 17 -26.80 -6.89 -7.91
CA TRP A 17 -26.67 -8.27 -7.48
C TRP A 17 -27.99 -9.04 -7.54
N ALA A 18 -29.09 -8.44 -7.06
CA ALA A 18 -30.40 -9.07 -7.13
C ALA A 18 -30.86 -9.28 -8.59
N ARG A 19 -30.43 -8.41 -9.50
CA ARG A 19 -30.77 -8.45 -10.93
C ARG A 19 -29.92 -9.44 -11.72
N ASP A 20 -28.60 -9.37 -11.58
CA ASP A 20 -27.63 -10.21 -12.29
C ASP A 20 -26.34 -10.40 -11.46
N PRO A 21 -26.32 -11.41 -10.58
CA PRO A 21 -25.14 -11.72 -9.76
C PRO A 21 -23.90 -12.03 -10.60
N LYS A 22 -24.08 -12.65 -11.77
CA LYS A 22 -22.96 -13.08 -12.62
C LYS A 22 -22.22 -11.85 -13.16
N ARG A 23 -22.96 -10.86 -13.65
CA ARG A 23 -22.38 -9.58 -14.11
C ARG A 23 -21.64 -8.86 -12.98
N VAL A 24 -22.17 -8.88 -11.76
CA VAL A 24 -21.49 -8.29 -10.59
C VAL A 24 -20.19 -9.03 -10.27
N MET A 25 -20.18 -10.37 -10.34
CA MET A 25 -18.96 -11.16 -10.15
C MET A 25 -17.90 -10.86 -11.21
N GLU A 26 -18.28 -10.83 -12.50
CA GLU A 26 -17.36 -10.47 -13.61
C GLU A 26 -16.77 -9.06 -13.41
N TYR A 27 -17.58 -8.11 -12.94
CA TYR A 27 -17.13 -6.78 -12.59
C TYR A 27 -16.10 -6.79 -11.44
N CYS A 28 -16.37 -7.51 -10.35
CA CYS A 28 -15.48 -7.60 -9.20
C CYS A 28 -14.15 -8.26 -9.56
N GLU A 29 -14.19 -9.32 -10.37
CA GLU A 29 -13.00 -10.01 -10.86
C GLU A 29 -12.13 -9.08 -11.72
N HIS A 30 -12.76 -8.32 -12.62
CA HIS A 30 -12.06 -7.33 -13.45
C HIS A 30 -11.43 -6.19 -12.63
N ASP A 31 -12.13 -5.65 -11.62
CA ASP A 31 -11.57 -4.61 -10.73
C ASP A 31 -10.38 -5.17 -9.91
N ALA A 32 -10.45 -6.43 -9.47
CA ALA A 32 -9.37 -7.10 -8.75
C ALA A 32 -8.13 -7.35 -9.64
N ASP A 33 -8.33 -7.84 -10.87
CA ASP A 33 -7.25 -8.01 -11.86
C ASP A 33 -6.59 -6.66 -12.19
N LEU A 34 -7.39 -5.62 -12.43
CA LEU A 34 -6.89 -4.29 -12.71
C LEU A 34 -6.04 -3.75 -11.56
N ALA A 35 -6.52 -3.88 -10.32
CA ALA A 35 -5.77 -3.51 -9.13
C ALA A 35 -4.44 -4.28 -9.02
N PHE A 36 -4.48 -5.60 -9.27
CA PHE A 36 -3.29 -6.45 -9.26
C PHE A 36 -2.26 -6.03 -10.32
N ARG A 37 -2.71 -5.78 -11.56
CA ARG A 37 -1.84 -5.32 -12.67
C ARG A 37 -1.21 -3.96 -12.36
N ILE A 38 -1.94 -3.05 -11.71
CA ILE A 38 -1.39 -1.77 -11.26
C ILE A 38 -0.31 -1.99 -10.19
N LEU A 39 -0.57 -2.84 -9.19
CA LEU A 39 0.40 -3.16 -8.14
C LEU A 39 1.68 -3.75 -8.73
N GLN A 40 1.57 -4.68 -9.67
CA GLN A 40 2.71 -5.25 -10.40
C GLN A 40 3.46 -4.20 -11.21
N ARG A 41 2.73 -3.35 -11.96
CA ARG A 41 3.32 -2.34 -12.83
C ARG A 41 4.10 -1.27 -12.08
N LEU A 42 3.60 -0.89 -10.90
CA LEU A 42 4.25 0.06 -10.00
C LEU A 42 5.36 -0.57 -9.17
N ARG A 43 5.43 -1.92 -9.13
CA ARG A 43 6.34 -2.69 -8.29
C ARG A 43 6.22 -2.27 -6.82
N THR A 44 4.99 -2.01 -6.36
CA THR A 44 4.71 -1.41 -5.04
C THR A 44 5.27 -2.27 -3.91
N VAL A 45 5.04 -3.59 -3.98
CA VAL A 45 5.51 -4.54 -2.95
C VAL A 45 7.04 -4.63 -2.92
N GLU A 46 7.67 -4.71 -4.09
CA GLU A 46 9.14 -4.79 -4.19
C GLU A 46 9.79 -3.51 -3.67
N ARG A 47 9.29 -2.33 -4.06
CA ARG A 47 9.78 -1.06 -3.55
C ARG A 47 9.62 -0.93 -2.04
N ALA A 48 8.47 -1.35 -1.50
CA ALA A 48 8.23 -1.35 -0.07
C ALA A 48 9.19 -2.30 0.66
N ALA A 49 9.44 -3.48 0.11
CA ALA A 49 10.39 -4.44 0.66
C ALA A 49 11.82 -3.91 0.65
N ASP A 50 12.24 -3.23 -0.43
CA ASP A 50 13.56 -2.61 -0.53
C ASP A 50 13.74 -1.53 0.55
N LEU A 51 12.76 -0.65 0.73
CA LEU A 51 12.78 0.40 1.76
C LEU A 51 12.80 -0.20 3.17
N ALA A 52 11.92 -1.16 3.45
CA ALA A 52 11.85 -1.85 4.73
C ALA A 52 13.18 -2.55 5.07
N THR A 53 13.80 -3.21 4.08
CA THR A 53 15.08 -3.90 4.25
C THR A 53 16.21 -2.93 4.62
N VAL A 54 16.30 -1.79 3.92
CA VAL A 54 17.32 -0.77 4.18
C VAL A 54 17.13 -0.13 5.56
N ALA A 55 15.89 0.13 5.96
CA ALA A 55 15.56 0.74 7.25
C ALA A 55 15.49 -0.27 8.41
N GLN A 56 15.69 -1.56 8.17
CA GLN A 56 15.49 -2.63 9.15
C GLN A 56 14.10 -2.60 9.82
N LEU A 57 13.07 -2.30 9.05
CA LEU A 57 11.67 -2.27 9.47
C LEU A 57 10.91 -3.46 8.89
N PRO A 58 9.77 -3.87 9.49
CA PRO A 58 8.90 -4.87 8.88
C PRO A 58 8.28 -4.35 7.58
N LEU A 59 7.89 -5.27 6.69
CA LEU A 59 7.33 -4.93 5.37
C LEU A 59 6.08 -4.04 5.46
N GLU A 60 5.26 -4.22 6.50
CA GLU A 60 4.07 -3.39 6.75
C GLU A 60 4.43 -1.90 6.83
N GLU A 61 5.55 -1.57 7.47
CA GLU A 61 6.06 -0.20 7.54
C GLU A 61 6.66 0.24 6.20
N GLY A 62 7.24 -0.67 5.44
CA GLY A 62 7.59 -0.44 4.03
C GLY A 62 6.41 0.01 3.16
N LEU A 63 5.22 -0.56 3.42
CA LEU A 63 3.99 -0.32 2.66
C LEU A 63 3.22 0.91 3.15
N ASN A 64 3.15 1.10 4.47
CA ASN A 64 2.25 2.07 5.12
C ASN A 64 2.99 3.19 5.88
N GLY A 65 4.29 3.04 6.09
CA GLY A 65 5.09 3.93 6.91
C GLY A 65 5.26 5.32 6.29
N ARG A 66 5.38 6.31 7.17
CA ARG A 66 5.70 7.69 6.77
C ARG A 66 7.19 7.85 6.54
N THR A 67 7.59 8.74 5.64
CA THR A 67 9.01 9.04 5.37
C THR A 67 9.81 9.36 6.63
N SER A 68 9.23 10.06 7.61
CA SER A 68 9.88 10.38 8.90
C SER A 68 10.32 9.13 9.66
N GLN A 69 9.51 8.07 9.63
CA GLN A 69 9.82 6.83 10.34
C GLN A 69 11.02 6.11 9.73
N PHE A 70 11.17 6.12 8.40
CA PHE A 70 12.37 5.60 7.75
C PHE A 70 13.60 6.43 8.09
N ILE A 71 13.45 7.76 8.14
CA ILE A 71 14.54 8.66 8.54
C ILE A 71 15.00 8.32 9.96
N ASP A 72 14.07 8.20 10.90
CA ASP A 72 14.39 7.87 12.29
C ASP A 72 15.04 6.48 12.40
N ALA A 73 14.51 5.48 11.70
CA ALA A 73 15.07 4.14 11.68
C ALA A 73 16.52 4.09 11.16
N LEU A 74 16.90 5.01 10.27
CA LEU A 74 18.27 5.12 9.75
C LEU A 74 19.19 5.97 10.63
N LEU A 75 18.69 7.11 11.12
CA LEU A 75 19.50 8.11 11.80
C LEU A 75 19.71 7.80 13.28
N VAL A 76 18.71 7.25 13.97
CA VAL A 76 18.82 6.96 15.42
C VAL A 76 19.93 5.95 15.71
N PRO A 77 20.01 4.78 15.03
CA PRO A 77 21.10 3.83 15.25
C PRO A 77 22.46 4.38 14.83
N ARG A 78 22.50 5.35 13.91
CA ARG A 78 23.75 6.00 13.51
C ARG A 78 24.23 7.01 14.56
N ALA A 79 23.31 7.81 15.11
CA ALA A 79 23.61 8.74 16.19
C ALA A 79 24.10 8.01 17.44
N ASP A 80 23.45 6.90 17.80
CA ASP A 80 23.84 6.04 18.91
C ASP A 80 25.29 5.51 18.75
N ARG A 81 25.63 4.98 17.57
CA ARG A 81 27.01 4.55 17.23
C ARG A 81 28.05 5.66 17.28
N GLN A 82 27.64 6.92 17.18
CA GLN A 82 28.52 8.09 17.24
C GLN A 82 28.56 8.74 18.63
N GLY A 83 27.81 8.22 19.60
CA GLY A 83 27.68 8.82 20.94
C GLY A 83 26.95 10.16 20.92
N VAL A 84 26.10 10.40 19.92
CA VAL A 84 25.30 11.64 19.80
C VAL A 84 23.91 11.37 20.36
N GLY A 85 23.49 12.16 21.35
CA GLY A 85 22.15 12.06 21.93
C GLY A 85 21.06 12.44 20.93
N VAL A 86 20.02 11.60 20.84
CA VAL A 86 18.83 11.86 20.01
C VAL A 86 17.71 12.41 20.90
N PRO A 87 17.07 13.53 20.52
CA PRO A 87 15.91 14.05 21.24
C PRO A 87 14.76 13.03 21.27
N PRO A 88 14.04 12.88 22.40
CA PRO A 88 12.87 12.01 22.45
C PRO A 88 11.76 12.55 21.53
N ASN A 89 11.02 11.64 20.90
CA ASN A 89 9.85 12.01 20.11
C ASN A 89 8.81 12.71 21.01
N HIS A 90 8.23 13.81 20.54
CA HIS A 90 7.07 14.42 21.19
C HIS A 90 5.88 13.48 21.02
N MET A 91 5.64 12.59 21.98
CA MET A 91 4.31 12.00 22.17
C MET A 91 3.49 12.99 22.97
N GLY A 92 2.72 13.83 22.25
CA GLY A 92 1.63 14.61 22.81
C GLY A 92 0.33 13.83 22.80
#